data_AF-A0A9W8AZU5-F1
#
_entry.id   AF-A0A9W8AZU5-F1
#
_cell.length_a   1.000
_cell.length_b   1.000
_cell.length_c   1.000
_cell.angle_alpha   90.00
_cell.angle_beta   90.00
_cell.angle_gamma   90.00
#
_symmetry.space_group_name_H-M   'P 1'
#
loop_
_entity.id
_entity.type
_entity.pdbx_description
1 polymer ?
#
loop_
_entity_poly.entity_id
_entity_poly.type
_entity_poly.pdbx_seq_one_letter_code
_entity_poly.pdbx_strand_id
1 'polypeptide(L)'
;QRRASLQVTSLLRLAPDALASPVLAQPTEVQLDHPASPTPSYHGITKAIDLWAMGVTLYCLVYGRCPFIADTEYELFQIIPHQELEFPDEVRGAGAQVPDGLKDLIRGLMDKDYTHRLTIDQVKRHPWVVEGLEDGHRWAERTDPHGQYPEVEVSSHDISNALVPLYQWPKRLGQGIRRMSLSVVNSLKGWRGKKKSSPEL
;
A
#
# COMPACT_ATOMS: atom_id res chain seq x y z
N GLN A 1 34.52 52.58 24.60
CA GLN A 1 33.73 53.63 25.27
C GLN A 1 32.33 53.08 25.54
N ARG A 2 31.89 53.15 26.81
CA ARG A 2 30.55 52.78 27.30
C ARG A 2 29.59 53.98 27.19
N ARG A 3 28.28 53.71 27.05
CA ARG A 3 27.05 54.45 27.48
C ARG A 3 25.98 54.36 26.39
N ALA A 4 24.66 54.26 26.60
CA ALA A 4 23.76 53.98 27.73
C ALA A 4 22.35 53.88 27.06
N SER A 5 21.57 52.82 27.26
CA SER A 5 20.48 52.67 28.24
C SER A 5 19.37 53.75 28.26
N LEU A 6 18.14 53.26 27.99
CA LEU A 6 16.86 53.53 28.70
C LEU A 6 16.11 54.85 28.37
N GLN A 7 14.88 54.71 27.84
CA GLN A 7 13.60 54.99 28.54
C GLN A 7 13.18 56.48 28.45
N VAL A 8 11.93 56.96 28.43
CA VAL A 8 10.55 56.44 28.55
C VAL A 8 9.62 57.67 28.35
N THR A 9 8.38 57.42 27.94
CA THR A 9 7.14 58.22 28.18
C THR A 9 6.85 59.56 27.49
N SER A 10 5.60 59.60 27.01
CA SER A 10 4.57 60.64 27.22
C SER A 10 4.64 61.92 26.38
N LEU A 11 3.55 62.51 25.89
CA LEU A 11 2.11 62.22 25.94
C LEU A 11 1.41 63.23 24.99
N LEU A 12 0.28 62.78 24.42
CA LEU A 12 -0.95 63.56 24.13
C LEU A 12 -0.93 64.63 23.03
N ARG A 13 -1.70 64.37 21.97
CA ARG A 13 -2.86 65.21 21.63
C ARG A 13 -3.93 64.47 20.82
N LEU A 14 -4.99 64.07 21.55
CA LEU A 14 -6.43 64.07 21.20
C LEU A 14 -6.98 63.14 20.09
N ALA A 15 -7.95 62.32 20.49
CA ALA A 15 -8.98 61.67 19.66
C ALA A 15 -10.07 62.69 19.23
N PRO A 16 -11.00 62.39 18.29
CA PRO A 16 -12.11 61.50 18.60
C PRO A 16 -12.62 60.59 17.46
N ASP A 17 -13.43 59.62 17.87
CA ASP A 17 -14.16 58.63 17.09
C ASP A 17 -15.05 59.21 15.98
N ALA A 18 -15.04 58.59 14.79
CA ALA A 18 -16.17 58.55 13.87
C ALA A 18 -15.98 57.47 12.77
N LEU A 19 -16.64 56.33 12.98
CA LEU A 19 -17.41 55.54 12.01
C LEU A 19 -16.91 55.37 10.56
N ALA A 20 -16.72 54.09 10.19
CA ALA A 20 -17.06 53.41 8.92
C ALA A 20 -15.92 52.75 8.12
N SER A 21 -16.00 51.41 8.06
CA SER A 21 -15.48 50.47 7.05
C SER A 21 -13.98 50.13 7.01
N PRO A 22 -13.57 48.89 7.36
CA PRO A 22 -12.29 48.34 6.93
C PRO A 22 -12.45 47.69 5.53
N VAL A 23 -11.91 48.38 4.53
CA VAL A 23 -11.60 47.85 3.21
C VAL A 23 -10.08 47.58 3.15
N LEU A 24 -9.70 46.48 2.48
CA LEU A 24 -8.33 46.02 2.14
C LEU A 24 -7.51 45.41 3.31
N ALA A 25 -6.80 44.28 3.16
CA ALA A 25 -6.36 43.56 1.95
C ALA A 25 -6.23 42.05 2.24
N GLN A 26 -6.79 41.20 1.39
CA GLN A 26 -6.37 39.80 1.29
C GLN A 26 -4.99 39.73 0.58
N PRO A 27 -4.13 38.75 0.92
CA PRO A 27 -2.83 38.62 0.27
C PRO A 27 -3.04 38.31 -1.22
N THR A 28 -2.42 39.10 -2.07
CA THR A 28 -2.41 38.95 -3.52
C THR A 28 -1.79 37.60 -3.89
N GLU A 29 -2.62 36.69 -4.40
CA GLU A 29 -2.20 35.47 -5.07
C GLU A 29 -1.46 35.87 -6.35
N VAL A 30 -0.18 35.51 -6.43
CA VAL A 30 0.62 35.69 -7.65
C VAL A 30 0.16 34.62 -8.62
N GLN A 31 -0.76 34.99 -9.52
CA GLN A 31 -1.23 34.16 -10.61
C GLN A 31 -0.07 33.96 -11.61
N LEU A 32 0.64 32.84 -11.51
CA LEU A 32 1.53 32.35 -12.55
C LEU A 32 0.67 31.66 -13.61
N ASP A 33 0.47 32.34 -14.75
CA ASP A 33 -0.21 31.79 -15.93
C ASP A 33 0.63 30.63 -16.53
N HIS A 34 0.51 29.44 -15.96
CA HIS A 34 0.97 28.21 -16.59
C HIS A 34 -0.20 27.60 -17.40
N PRO A 35 -0.01 27.29 -18.70
CA PRO A 35 -1.01 26.56 -19.46
C PRO A 35 -1.26 25.23 -18.76
N ALA A 36 -2.53 24.97 -18.42
CA ALA A 36 -3.00 23.77 -17.76
C ALA A 36 -2.47 22.53 -18.50
N SER A 37 -1.38 21.96 -18.00
CA SER A 37 -0.99 20.61 -18.37
C SER A 37 -2.17 19.69 -17.99
N PRO A 38 -2.57 18.74 -18.84
CA PRO A 38 -3.59 17.79 -18.46
C PRO A 38 -3.13 17.13 -17.16
N THR A 39 -3.82 17.44 -16.07
CA THR A 39 -3.54 16.80 -14.78
C THR A 39 -3.79 15.32 -15.02
N PRO A 40 -2.80 14.44 -14.83
CA PRO A 40 -3.03 13.02 -14.96
C PRO A 40 -4.17 12.68 -14.01
N SER A 41 -5.27 12.17 -14.58
CA SER A 41 -6.45 11.76 -13.82
C SER A 41 -5.97 10.78 -12.76
N TYR A 42 -5.97 11.22 -11.50
CA TYR A 42 -5.58 10.40 -10.39
C TYR A 42 -6.67 9.36 -10.22
N HIS A 43 -6.45 8.17 -10.77
CA HIS A 43 -7.31 7.02 -10.52
C HIS A 43 -7.09 6.67 -9.05
N GLY A 44 -8.06 7.01 -8.20
CA GLY A 44 -7.97 6.82 -6.76
C GLY A 44 -7.63 5.37 -6.41
N ILE A 45 -6.99 5.17 -5.26
CA ILE A 45 -6.70 3.83 -4.74
C ILE A 45 -8.03 3.08 -4.58
N THR A 46 -8.19 1.99 -5.32
CA THR A 46 -9.40 1.15 -5.29
C THR A 46 -9.15 -0.15 -4.51
N LYS A 47 -10.21 -0.88 -4.16
CA LYS A 47 -10.14 -2.23 -3.56
C LYS A 47 -9.35 -3.23 -4.41
N ALA A 48 -9.10 -2.93 -5.69
CA ALA A 48 -8.27 -3.76 -6.56
C ALA A 48 -6.82 -3.87 -6.07
N ILE A 49 -6.32 -2.92 -5.27
CA ILE A 49 -4.97 -2.99 -4.70
C ILE A 49 -4.83 -4.16 -3.70
N ASP A 50 -5.88 -4.42 -2.91
CA ASP A 50 -5.87 -5.52 -1.94
C ASP A 50 -5.89 -6.86 -2.67
N LEU A 51 -6.60 -6.94 -3.79
CA LEU A 51 -6.65 -8.14 -4.64
C LEU A 51 -5.30 -8.42 -5.31
N TRP A 52 -4.58 -7.37 -5.70
CA TRP A 52 -3.19 -7.51 -6.16
C TRP A 52 -2.28 -8.05 -5.06
N ALA A 53 -2.35 -7.47 -3.85
CA ALA A 53 -1.56 -7.92 -2.71
C ALA A 53 -1.88 -9.38 -2.33
N MET A 54 -3.14 -9.78 -2.46
CA MET A 54 -3.57 -11.17 -2.28
C MET A 54 -2.94 -12.09 -3.33
N GLY A 55 -2.90 -11.70 -4.60
CA GLY A 55 -2.23 -12.46 -5.67
C GLY A 55 -0.73 -12.64 -5.40
N VAL A 56 -0.03 -11.57 -5.01
CA VAL A 56 1.39 -11.63 -4.61
C VAL A 56 1.59 -12.57 -3.43
N THR A 57 0.73 -12.47 -2.40
CA THR A 57 0.79 -13.33 -1.22
C THR A 57 0.60 -14.81 -1.57
N LEU A 58 -0.41 -15.11 -2.38
CA LEU A 58 -0.71 -16.47 -2.83
C LEU A 58 0.45 -17.05 -3.65
N TYR A 59 1.04 -16.26 -4.56
CA TYR A 59 2.23 -16.66 -5.30
C TYR A 59 3.39 -17.01 -4.36
N CYS A 60 3.64 -16.18 -3.35
CA CYS A 60 4.69 -16.43 -2.36
C CYS A 60 4.45 -17.72 -1.57
N LEU A 61 3.21 -18.02 -1.20
CA LEU A 61 2.86 -19.26 -0.49
C LEU A 61 3.08 -20.50 -1.35
N VAL A 62 2.76 -20.43 -2.65
CA VAL A 62 2.86 -21.57 -3.58
C VAL A 62 4.30 -21.82 -4.00
N TYR A 63 5.03 -20.78 -4.42
CA TYR A 63 6.36 -20.93 -5.02
C TYR A 63 7.50 -20.68 -4.05
N GLY A 64 7.20 -20.21 -2.83
CA GLY A 64 8.20 -19.84 -1.84
C GLY A 64 9.17 -18.79 -2.39
N ARG A 65 8.70 -17.84 -3.21
CA ARG A 65 9.46 -16.68 -3.73
C ARG A 65 8.50 -15.59 -4.23
N CYS A 66 8.97 -14.35 -4.32
CA CYS A 66 8.19 -13.27 -4.92
C CYS A 66 8.04 -13.45 -6.46
N PRO A 67 6.93 -12.96 -7.04
CA PRO A 67 6.71 -12.99 -8.49
C PRO A 67 7.66 -12.04 -9.24
N PHE A 68 7.94 -10.86 -8.68
CA PHE A 68 8.86 -9.87 -9.23
C PHE A 68 9.99 -9.61 -8.23
N ILE A 69 11.22 -9.53 -8.72
CA ILE A 69 12.43 -9.33 -7.93
C ILE A 69 13.35 -8.38 -8.69
N ALA A 70 13.83 -7.34 -8.01
CA ALA A 70 14.85 -6.42 -8.50
C ALA A 70 15.88 -6.15 -7.40
N ASP A 71 16.97 -5.48 -7.72
CA ASP A 71 17.99 -5.13 -6.73
C ASP A 71 17.63 -3.87 -5.95
N THR A 72 16.86 -2.96 -6.57
CA THR A 72 16.35 -1.75 -5.93
C THR A 72 14.83 -1.64 -6.06
N GLU A 73 14.20 -0.87 -5.14
CA GLU A 73 12.77 -0.56 -5.23
C GLU A 73 12.43 0.22 -6.51
N TYR A 74 13.34 1.11 -6.95
CA TYR A 74 13.18 1.86 -8.19
C TYR A 74 13.08 0.93 -9.41
N GLU A 75 13.99 -0.03 -9.53
CA GLU A 75 13.92 -1.06 -10.57
C GLU A 75 12.66 -1.91 -10.43
N LEU A 76 12.26 -2.25 -9.20
CA LEU A 76 11.04 -3.02 -8.94
C LEU A 76 9.80 -2.30 -9.49
N PHE A 77 9.70 -0.98 -9.29
CA PHE A 77 8.63 -0.15 -9.85
C PHE A 77 8.66 -0.08 -11.37
N GLN A 78 9.83 -0.25 -11.99
CA GLN A 78 9.95 -0.30 -13.46
C GLN A 78 9.57 -1.66 -14.03
N ILE A 79 9.91 -2.77 -13.35
CA ILE A 79 9.61 -4.11 -13.89
C ILE A 79 8.16 -4.53 -13.64
N ILE A 80 7.54 -4.13 -12.52
CA ILE A 80 6.17 -4.58 -12.20
C ILE A 80 5.16 -4.26 -13.32
N PRO A 81 5.15 -3.07 -13.95
CA PRO A 81 4.18 -2.77 -15.01
C PRO A 81 4.41 -3.52 -16.33
N HIS A 82 5.65 -3.95 -16.61
CA HIS A 82 6.05 -4.45 -17.93
C HIS A 82 6.40 -5.93 -17.97
N GLN A 83 6.83 -6.49 -16.84
CA GLN A 83 7.19 -7.89 -16.74
C GLN A 83 5.95 -8.76 -16.60
N GLU A 84 5.85 -9.76 -17.48
CA GLU A 84 4.82 -10.79 -17.41
C GLU A 84 4.99 -11.69 -16.18
N LEU A 85 3.88 -12.24 -15.71
CA LEU A 85 3.88 -13.15 -14.57
C LEU A 85 4.27 -14.56 -15.03
N GLU A 86 5.40 -15.06 -14.49
CA GLU A 86 5.91 -16.39 -14.80
C GLU A 86 5.63 -17.41 -13.69
N PHE A 87 5.25 -18.62 -14.09
CA PHE A 87 5.03 -19.76 -13.21
C PHE A 87 6.08 -20.85 -13.48
N PRO A 88 6.95 -21.17 -12.50
CA PRO A 88 7.83 -22.33 -12.60
C PRO A 88 7.05 -23.64 -12.76
N ASP A 89 7.60 -24.58 -13.54
CA ASP A 89 6.99 -25.89 -13.77
C ASP A 89 6.88 -26.74 -12.49
N GLU A 90 7.86 -26.60 -11.59
CA GLU A 90 7.91 -27.35 -10.34
C GLU A 90 7.92 -26.45 -9.11
N VAL A 91 7.12 -26.83 -8.12
CA VAL A 91 7.25 -26.26 -6.77
C VAL A 91 8.49 -26.83 -6.13
N ARG A 92 9.40 -25.90 -5.88
CA ARG A 92 10.60 -26.01 -5.09
C ARG A 92 10.40 -26.88 -3.82
N GLY A 93 10.94 -28.09 -3.84
CA GLY A 93 10.95 -29.02 -2.70
C GLY A 93 9.77 -29.99 -2.60
N ALA A 94 8.78 -29.90 -3.49
CA ALA A 94 7.61 -30.79 -3.48
C ALA A 94 7.55 -31.77 -4.67
N GLY A 95 8.26 -31.49 -5.77
CA GLY A 95 8.21 -32.32 -6.98
C GLY A 95 6.83 -32.41 -7.63
N ALA A 96 5.89 -31.56 -7.19
CA ALA A 96 4.51 -31.53 -7.63
C ALA A 96 4.29 -30.31 -8.53
N GLN A 97 3.47 -30.51 -9.57
CA GLN A 97 2.99 -29.43 -10.42
C GLN A 97 1.87 -28.67 -9.72
N VAL A 98 1.84 -27.36 -9.91
CA VAL A 98 0.74 -26.51 -9.43
C VAL A 98 -0.48 -26.70 -10.34
N PRO A 99 -1.68 -26.92 -9.80
CA PRO A 99 -2.91 -27.00 -10.59
C PRO A 99 -3.11 -25.77 -11.46
N ASP A 100 -3.56 -25.95 -12.69
CA ASP A 100 -3.75 -24.81 -13.62
C ASP A 100 -4.83 -23.84 -13.15
N GLY A 101 -5.86 -24.32 -12.43
CA GLY A 101 -6.87 -23.46 -11.80
C GLY A 101 -6.28 -22.49 -10.77
N LEU A 102 -5.21 -22.89 -10.05
CA LEU A 102 -4.53 -21.98 -9.14
C LEU A 102 -3.71 -20.93 -9.90
N LYS A 103 -3.04 -21.34 -10.98
CA LYS A 103 -2.30 -20.39 -11.83
C LYS A 103 -3.25 -19.37 -12.46
N ASP A 104 -4.42 -19.81 -12.91
CA ASP A 104 -5.48 -18.96 -13.46
C ASP A 104 -5.95 -17.91 -12.45
N LEU A 105 -6.26 -18.34 -11.22
CA LEU A 105 -6.64 -17.43 -10.13
C LEU A 105 -5.56 -16.37 -9.86
N ILE A 106 -4.28 -16.79 -9.74
CA ILE A 106 -3.17 -15.86 -9.48
C ILE A 106 -3.02 -14.87 -10.64
N ARG A 107 -3.15 -15.30 -11.91
CA ARG A 107 -3.12 -14.41 -13.07
C ARG A 107 -4.21 -13.35 -12.98
N GLY A 108 -5.45 -13.74 -12.70
CA GLY A 108 -6.57 -12.81 -12.60
C GLY A 108 -6.45 -11.82 -11.44
N LEU A 109 -5.85 -12.24 -10.31
CA LEU A 109 -5.55 -11.34 -9.18
C LEU A 109 -4.43 -10.35 -9.49
N MET A 110 -3.48 -10.76 -10.34
CA MET A 110 -2.29 -9.99 -10.70
C MET A 110 -2.36 -9.38 -12.10
N ASP A 111 -3.58 -9.14 -12.61
CA ASP A 111 -3.75 -8.37 -13.84
C ASP A 111 -3.24 -6.94 -13.63
N LYS A 112 -2.44 -6.45 -14.59
CA LYS A 112 -1.87 -5.10 -14.57
C LYS A 112 -2.95 -4.06 -14.76
N ASP A 113 -3.96 -4.36 -15.57
CA ASP A 113 -5.13 -3.52 -15.71
C ASP A 113 -6.08 -3.77 -14.54
N TYR A 114 -6.23 -2.75 -13.68
CA TYR A 114 -7.10 -2.85 -12.51
C TYR A 114 -8.58 -3.02 -12.86
N THR A 115 -8.99 -2.67 -14.09
CA THR A 115 -10.37 -2.83 -14.57
C THR A 115 -10.68 -4.25 -15.01
N HIS A 116 -9.64 -5.00 -15.42
CA HIS A 116 -9.74 -6.41 -15.81
C HIS A 116 -9.42 -7.35 -14.64
N ARG A 117 -8.73 -6.84 -13.60
CA ARG A 117 -8.40 -7.59 -12.39
C ARG A 117 -9.65 -8.17 -11.74
N LEU A 118 -9.56 -9.45 -11.33
CA LEU A 118 -10.65 -10.15 -10.65
C LEU A 118 -11.15 -9.34 -9.46
N THR A 119 -12.47 -9.21 -9.34
CA THR A 119 -13.12 -8.66 -8.16
C THR A 119 -13.23 -9.72 -7.06
N ILE A 120 -13.43 -9.30 -5.81
CA ILE A 120 -13.61 -10.24 -4.69
C ILE A 120 -14.76 -11.23 -4.94
N ASP A 121 -15.82 -10.77 -5.59
CA ASP A 121 -16.98 -11.57 -5.96
C ASP A 121 -16.67 -12.64 -6.99
N GLN A 122 -15.78 -12.34 -7.94
CA GLN A 122 -15.31 -13.32 -8.92
C GLN A 122 -14.36 -14.32 -8.26
N VAL A 123 -13.45 -13.85 -7.40
CA VAL A 123 -12.51 -14.71 -6.65
C VAL A 123 -13.28 -15.74 -5.81
N LYS A 124 -14.30 -15.33 -5.07
CA LYS A 124 -15.11 -16.23 -4.24
C LYS A 124 -15.84 -17.32 -5.02
N ARG A 125 -16.10 -17.10 -6.31
CA ARG A 125 -16.76 -18.05 -7.21
C ARG A 125 -15.78 -18.77 -8.14
N HIS A 126 -14.48 -18.50 -8.00
CA HIS A 126 -13.46 -19.05 -8.87
C HIS A 126 -13.40 -20.57 -8.71
N PRO A 127 -13.32 -21.37 -9.81
CA PRO A 127 -13.37 -22.82 -9.75
C PRO A 127 -12.40 -23.45 -8.74
N TRP A 128 -11.15 -22.96 -8.71
CA TRP A 128 -10.15 -23.42 -7.75
C TRP A 128 -10.46 -23.09 -6.29
N VAL A 129 -11.17 -21.99 -6.00
CA VAL A 129 -11.52 -21.58 -4.63
C VAL A 129 -12.64 -22.43 -4.07
N VAL A 130 -13.59 -22.82 -4.93
CA VAL A 130 -14.75 -23.63 -4.52
C VAL A 130 -14.49 -25.15 -4.65
N GLU A 131 -13.35 -25.54 -5.20
CA GLU A 131 -12.97 -26.94 -5.36
C GLU A 131 -12.90 -27.64 -3.99
N GLY A 132 -13.62 -28.76 -3.87
CA GLY A 132 -13.67 -29.55 -2.63
C GLY A 132 -14.63 -29.01 -1.55
N LEU A 133 -15.35 -27.91 -1.80
CA LEU A 133 -16.45 -27.48 -0.93
C LEU A 133 -17.72 -28.29 -1.24
N GLU A 134 -18.44 -28.72 -0.20
CA GLU A 134 -19.73 -29.43 -0.38
C GLU A 134 -20.77 -28.59 -1.14
N ASP A 135 -20.79 -27.28 -0.88
CA ASP A 135 -21.68 -26.32 -1.54
C ASP A 135 -20.98 -24.95 -1.68
N GLY A 136 -20.15 -24.83 -2.72
CA GLY A 136 -19.36 -23.62 -2.98
C GLY A 136 -20.21 -22.38 -3.27
N HIS A 137 -21.38 -22.56 -3.90
CA HIS A 137 -22.29 -21.46 -4.21
C HIS A 137 -22.86 -20.85 -2.93
N ARG A 138 -23.39 -21.71 -2.04
CA ARG A 138 -23.94 -21.27 -0.76
C ARG A 138 -22.87 -20.70 0.17
N TRP A 139 -21.63 -21.22 0.14
CA TRP A 139 -20.51 -20.61 0.88
C TRP A 139 -20.23 -19.17 0.39
N ALA A 140 -20.20 -18.96 -0.93
CA ALA A 140 -19.94 -17.65 -1.51
C ALA A 140 -21.04 -16.65 -1.13
N GLU A 141 -22.32 -17.06 -1.13
CA GLU A 141 -23.44 -16.22 -0.69
C GLU A 141 -23.37 -15.90 0.81
N ARG A 142 -23.15 -16.90 1.66
CA ARG A 142 -23.08 -16.72 3.12
C ARG A 142 -21.98 -15.78 3.58
N THR A 143 -20.90 -15.69 2.80
CA THR A 143 -19.74 -14.86 3.11
C THR A 143 -19.77 -13.54 2.35
N ASP A 144 -20.89 -13.17 1.71
CA ASP A 144 -21.02 -11.90 1.01
C ASP A 144 -20.92 -10.73 2.00
N PRO A 145 -19.88 -9.88 1.89
CA PRO A 145 -19.77 -8.71 2.74
C PRO A 145 -20.93 -7.73 2.57
N HIS A 146 -21.66 -7.78 1.44
CA HIS A 146 -22.81 -6.93 1.17
C HIS A 146 -24.13 -7.49 1.69
N GLY A 147 -24.18 -8.79 2.04
CA GLY A 147 -25.43 -9.47 2.32
C GLY A 147 -25.95 -9.36 3.75
N GLN A 148 -25.07 -9.21 4.75
CA GLN A 148 -25.46 -9.47 6.16
C GLN A 148 -24.73 -8.67 7.25
N TYR A 149 -23.73 -7.85 6.92
CA TYR A 149 -23.06 -7.03 7.94
C TYR A 149 -23.82 -5.72 8.12
N PRO A 150 -24.27 -5.37 9.34
CA PRO A 150 -24.77 -4.01 9.58
C PRO A 150 -23.69 -3.01 9.19
N GLU A 151 -24.12 -1.90 8.57
CA GLU A 151 -23.23 -0.79 8.25
C GLU A 151 -22.45 -0.41 9.50
N VAL A 152 -21.12 -0.45 9.42
CA VAL A 152 -20.25 -0.21 10.58
C VAL A 152 -20.26 1.29 10.86
N GLU A 153 -21.12 1.72 11.77
CA GLU A 153 -21.05 3.06 12.34
C GLU A 153 -19.83 3.14 13.26
N VAL A 154 -18.76 3.77 12.77
CA VAL A 154 -17.56 4.00 13.57
C VAL A 154 -17.83 5.17 14.51
N SER A 155 -17.88 4.91 15.82
CA SER A 155 -18.01 5.99 16.80
C SER A 155 -16.68 6.72 16.99
N SER A 156 -16.73 7.99 17.41
CA SER A 156 -15.50 8.75 17.75
C SER A 156 -14.69 8.09 18.88
N HIS A 157 -15.35 7.29 19.73
CA HIS A 157 -14.71 6.53 20.79
C HIS A 157 -13.88 5.36 20.25
N ASP A 158 -14.35 4.68 19.19
CA ASP A 158 -13.62 3.57 18.56
C ASP A 158 -12.33 4.07 17.88
N ILE A 159 -12.40 5.24 17.22
CA ILE A 159 -11.23 5.90 16.63
C ILE A 159 -10.19 6.24 17.71
N SER A 160 -10.63 6.77 18.85
CA SER A 160 -9.75 7.11 19.97
C SER A 160 -9.06 5.89 20.58
N ASN A 161 -9.71 4.73 20.58
CA ASN A 161 -9.16 3.48 21.13
C ASN A 161 -8.29 2.71 20.12
N ALA A 162 -8.50 2.92 18.82
CA ALA A 162 -7.72 2.29 17.76
C ALA A 162 -6.32 2.89 17.59
N LEU A 163 -6.08 4.12 18.08
CA LEU A 163 -4.78 4.77 18.01
C LEU A 163 -3.92 4.41 19.22
N VAL A 164 -2.72 3.87 18.98
CA VAL A 164 -1.68 3.80 20.01
C VAL A 164 -1.25 5.23 20.33
N PRO A 165 -1.30 5.72 21.58
CA PRO A 165 -0.93 7.10 21.90
C PRO A 165 0.50 7.41 21.43
N LEU A 166 0.63 8.10 20.31
CA LEU A 166 1.91 8.41 19.64
C LEU A 166 2.86 9.21 20.55
N TYR A 167 2.32 9.94 21.52
CA TYR A 167 3.10 10.65 22.54
C TYR A 167 3.78 9.73 23.57
N GLN A 168 3.42 8.44 23.63
CA GLN A 168 4.02 7.45 24.54
C GLN A 168 5.04 6.53 23.84
N TRP A 169 5.18 6.61 22.52
CA TRP A 169 6.12 5.83 21.71
C TRP A 169 7.61 5.99 22.08
N PRO A 170 8.10 7.15 22.57
CA PRO A 170 9.53 7.30 22.84
C PRO A 170 10.08 6.41 23.96
N LYS A 171 9.22 5.74 24.75
CA LYS A 171 9.67 4.87 25.87
C LYS A 171 9.71 3.38 25.55
N ARG A 172 9.18 2.94 24.39
CA ARG A 172 9.11 1.50 24.04
C ARG A 172 9.99 1.08 22.85
N LEU A 173 10.50 2.03 22.07
CA LEU A 173 11.39 1.78 20.93
C LEU A 173 12.90 1.77 21.27
N GLY A 174 13.25 1.52 22.53
CA GLY A 174 14.64 1.50 22.98
C GLY A 174 15.38 0.16 22.79
N GLN A 175 14.70 -0.95 22.45
CA GLN A 175 15.34 -2.28 22.48
C GLN A 175 14.92 -3.27 21.36
N GLY A 176 14.02 -2.89 20.43
CA GLY A 176 13.29 -3.89 19.62
C GLY A 176 13.51 -3.93 18.09
N ILE A 177 14.04 -2.89 17.44
CA ILE A 177 14.08 -2.85 15.96
C ILE A 177 15.52 -2.78 15.46
N ARG A 178 16.22 -3.92 15.53
CA ARG A 178 17.40 -4.20 14.69
C ARG A 178 17.37 -5.62 14.10
N ARG A 179 16.19 -6.26 13.96
CA ARG A 179 16.11 -7.67 13.57
C ARG A 179 15.15 -8.08 12.45
N MET A 180 14.47 -7.15 11.79
CA MET A 180 13.88 -7.43 10.47
C MET A 180 14.71 -6.76 9.37
N SER A 181 15.98 -7.16 9.28
CA SER A 181 16.90 -6.74 8.22
C SER A 181 17.12 -7.94 7.29
N LEU A 182 16.70 -7.79 6.03
CA LEU A 182 17.23 -8.40 4.80
C LEU A 182 17.38 -9.94 4.68
N SER A 183 17.10 -10.71 5.73
CA SER A 183 17.34 -12.17 5.73
C SER A 183 16.25 -12.97 4.98
N VAL A 184 15.02 -12.46 4.90
CA VAL A 184 13.92 -13.10 4.16
C VAL A 184 14.12 -12.98 2.65
N VAL A 185 14.58 -11.83 2.16
CA VAL A 185 14.87 -11.62 0.72
C VAL A 185 16.16 -12.33 0.30
N ASN A 186 17.20 -12.37 1.15
CA ASN A 186 18.42 -13.13 0.87
C ASN A 186 18.21 -14.65 0.92
N SER A 187 17.28 -15.16 1.75
CA SER A 187 16.90 -16.58 1.74
C SER A 187 16.22 -17.01 0.43
N LEU A 188 15.64 -16.07 -0.31
CA LEU A 188 14.98 -16.33 -1.59
C LEU A 188 15.93 -16.27 -2.80
N LYS A 189 16.98 -15.43 -2.73
CA LYS A 189 18.08 -15.40 -3.72
C LYS A 189 18.98 -16.64 -3.66
N GLY A 190 19.15 -17.26 -2.48
CA GLY A 190 20.06 -18.41 -2.26
C GLY A 190 19.70 -19.73 -2.97
N TRP A 191 18.53 -19.84 -3.60
CA TRP A 191 18.08 -21.07 -4.25
C TRP A 191 18.21 -21.02 -5.78
N ARG A 192 18.91 -20.03 -6.33
CA ARG A 192 19.30 -20.00 -7.75
C ARG A 192 20.80 -20.20 -7.86
N GLY A 193 21.25 -21.45 -7.90
CA GLY A 193 22.65 -21.77 -8.23
C GLY A 193 23.18 -23.09 -7.66
N LYS A 194 22.92 -24.20 -8.35
CA LYS A 194 23.79 -25.38 -8.27
C LYS A 194 23.87 -26.05 -9.65
N LYS A 195 24.73 -25.50 -10.52
CA LYS A 195 25.40 -26.30 -11.54
C LYS A 195 26.54 -27.03 -10.83
N LYS A 196 26.57 -28.36 -10.87
CA LYS A 196 27.77 -29.13 -10.53
C LYS A 196 28.37 -29.66 -11.82
N SER A 197 29.54 -29.12 -12.12
CA SER A 197 30.56 -29.63 -13.02
C SER A 197 30.98 -31.05 -12.63
N SER A 198 31.24 -31.86 -13.65
CA SER A 198 31.96 -33.13 -13.59
C SER A 198 33.38 -32.95 -13.02
N PRO A 199 33.94 -33.94 -12.31
CA PRO A 199 35.37 -34.11 -12.22
C PRO A 199 35.85 -35.09 -13.30
N GLU A 200 36.91 -34.71 -14.00
CA GLU A 200 37.79 -35.63 -14.71
C GLU A 200 38.37 -36.69 -13.76
N LEU A 201 38.49 -37.91 -14.26
CA LEU A 201 39.72 -38.72 -14.29
C LEU A 201 39.61 -39.71 -15.46
#